data_AF-A0A4Y6PLS7-F1
#
_entry.id   AF-A0A4Y6PLS7-F1
#
_cell.length_a   1.000
_cell.length_b   1.000
_cell.length_c   1.000
_cell.angle_alpha   90.00
_cell.angle_beta   90.00
_cell.angle_gamma   90.00
#
_symmetry.space_group_name_H-M   'P 1'
#
loop_
_entity.id
_entity.type
_entity.pdbx_description
1 polymer ?
#
loop_
_entity_poly.entity_id
_entity_poly.type
_entity_poly.pdbx_seq_one_letter_code
_entity_poly.pdbx_strand_id
1 'polypeptide(L)'
;MTSIDDSCSTIAENHCANCYSCAATVDGVTGAELCDVPSADGASENGCVDFLTEQCEREARTMQDPFGDLDQCEAALDDETCDGLVEREALDRPSAPERCERFL
;
A
#
# COMPACT_ATOMS: atom_id res chain seq x y z
N MET A 1 20.66 1.51 -10.34
CA MET A 1 20.19 2.46 -9.33
C MET A 1 18.69 2.43 -9.45
N THR A 2 18.02 1.91 -8.43
CA THR A 2 16.56 1.97 -8.34
C THR A 2 16.16 3.43 -8.13
N SER A 3 15.20 3.94 -8.88
CA SER A 3 14.68 5.29 -8.67
C SER A 3 13.61 5.29 -7.57
N ILE A 4 13.26 6.48 -7.04
CA ILE A 4 12.12 6.61 -6.11
C ILE A 4 10.85 6.10 -6.80
N ASP A 5 10.65 6.52 -8.06
CA ASP A 5 9.49 6.16 -8.87
C ASP A 5 9.38 4.62 -9.02
N ASP A 6 10.48 3.92 -9.35
CA ASP A 6 10.49 2.45 -9.45
C ASP A 6 10.19 1.76 -8.10
N SER A 7 10.74 2.29 -7.01
CA SER A 7 10.56 1.71 -5.66
C SER A 7 9.12 1.89 -5.20
N CYS A 8 8.57 3.09 -5.37
CA CYS A 8 7.18 3.41 -5.01
C CYS A 8 6.17 2.64 -5.86
N SER A 9 6.41 2.50 -7.17
CA SER A 9 5.56 1.67 -8.04
C SER A 9 5.56 0.22 -7.56
N THR A 10 6.72 -0.34 -7.21
CA THR A 10 6.82 -1.73 -6.72
C THR A 10 6.07 -1.93 -5.40
N ILE A 11 6.25 -1.01 -4.45
CA ILE A 11 5.57 -1.00 -3.15
C ILE A 11 4.06 -0.91 -3.33
N ALA A 12 3.59 0.02 -4.17
CA ALA A 12 2.18 0.21 -4.47
C ALA A 12 1.56 -1.01 -5.17
N GLU A 13 2.25 -1.58 -6.16
CA GLU A 13 1.84 -2.81 -6.85
C GLU A 13 1.67 -3.96 -5.87
N ASN A 14 2.65 -4.21 -5.00
CA ASN A 14 2.61 -5.31 -4.03
C ASN A 14 1.45 -5.12 -3.03
N HIS A 15 1.31 -3.91 -2.46
CA HIS A 15 0.25 -3.62 -1.50
C HIS A 15 -1.15 -3.73 -2.13
N CYS A 16 -1.38 -3.09 -3.28
CA CYS A 16 -2.67 -3.15 -3.98
C CYS A 16 -3.00 -4.58 -4.43
N ALA A 17 -2.04 -5.33 -4.96
CA ALA A 17 -2.28 -6.73 -5.33
C ALA A 17 -2.74 -7.56 -4.12
N ASN A 18 -2.13 -7.35 -2.94
CA ASN A 18 -2.54 -8.03 -1.71
C ASN A 18 -3.94 -7.62 -1.25
N CYS A 19 -4.28 -6.33 -1.24
CA CYS A 19 -5.62 -5.87 -0.86
C CYS A 19 -6.71 -6.42 -1.78
N TYR A 20 -6.53 -6.35 -3.10
CA TYR A 20 -7.55 -6.79 -4.06
C TYR A 20 -7.66 -8.31 -4.10
N SER A 21 -6.55 -9.04 -3.99
CA SER A 21 -6.55 -10.49 -3.83
C SER A 21 -7.28 -10.91 -2.54
N CYS A 22 -7.02 -10.21 -1.43
CA CYS A 22 -7.68 -10.45 -0.16
C CYS A 22 -9.19 -10.17 -0.23
N ALA A 23 -9.60 -9.00 -0.75
CA ALA A 23 -10.99 -8.62 -0.93
C ALA A 23 -11.77 -9.60 -1.83
N ALA A 24 -11.12 -10.25 -2.79
CA ALA A 24 -11.76 -11.29 -3.60
C ALA A 24 -12.17 -12.54 -2.79
N THR A 25 -11.66 -12.70 -1.57
CA THR A 25 -11.93 -13.84 -0.67
C THR A 25 -12.72 -13.47 0.59
N VAL A 26 -12.90 -12.17 0.87
CA VAL A 26 -13.54 -11.66 2.08
C VAL A 26 -14.83 -10.95 1.69
N ASP A 27 -15.96 -11.44 2.20
CA ASP A 27 -17.27 -10.88 1.87
C ASP A 27 -17.46 -9.49 2.50
N GLY A 28 -17.89 -8.52 1.68
CA GLY A 28 -18.38 -7.22 2.16
C GLY A 28 -17.32 -6.13 2.33
N VAL A 29 -16.07 -6.38 1.91
CA VAL A 29 -15.01 -5.37 1.84
C VAL A 29 -14.46 -5.27 0.41
N THR A 30 -14.11 -4.07 -0.02
CA THR A 30 -13.49 -3.83 -1.33
C THR A 30 -11.97 -3.77 -1.20
N GLY A 31 -11.26 -3.99 -2.31
CA GLY A 31 -9.80 -3.83 -2.34
C GLY A 31 -9.36 -2.41 -1.99
N ALA A 32 -10.17 -1.40 -2.33
CA ALA A 32 -9.91 -0.01 -1.98
C ALA A 32 -9.99 0.22 -0.46
N GLU A 33 -11.03 -0.31 0.20
CA GLU A 33 -11.18 -0.23 1.66
C GLU A 33 -10.00 -0.92 2.36
N LEU A 34 -9.64 -2.15 1.95
CA LEU A 34 -8.49 -2.86 2.53
C LEU A 34 -7.14 -2.17 2.32
N CYS A 35 -7.03 -1.30 1.32
CA CYS A 35 -5.82 -0.52 1.04
C CYS A 35 -5.89 0.92 1.58
N ASP A 36 -6.94 1.32 2.30
CA ASP A 36 -7.19 2.70 2.75
C ASP A 36 -7.15 3.73 1.61
N VAL A 37 -7.60 3.33 0.41
CA VAL A 37 -7.66 4.19 -0.77
C VAL A 37 -9.10 4.70 -0.96
N PRO A 38 -9.31 6.00 -1.22
CA PRO A 38 -10.64 6.52 -1.51
C PRO A 38 -11.30 5.76 -2.67
N SER A 39 -12.56 5.36 -2.53
CA SER A 39 -13.22 4.47 -3.51
C SER A 39 -13.28 5.05 -4.94
N ALA A 40 -13.18 6.37 -5.09
CA ALA A 40 -13.12 7.03 -6.40
C ALA A 40 -11.79 6.77 -7.12
N ASP A 41 -10.69 6.73 -6.37
CA ASP A 41 -9.33 6.52 -6.86
C ASP A 41 -8.98 5.01 -6.88
N GLY A 42 -9.46 4.26 -5.88
CA GLY A 42 -9.39 2.80 -5.76
C GLY A 42 -10.51 2.05 -6.49
N ALA A 43 -11.12 2.62 -7.54
CA ALA A 43 -12.18 1.93 -8.28
C ALA A 43 -11.69 0.63 -8.97
N SER A 44 -10.38 0.46 -9.11
CA SER A 44 -9.72 -0.73 -9.64
C SER A 44 -8.33 -0.88 -9.03
N GLU A 45 -7.73 -2.08 -9.13
CA GLU A 45 -6.37 -2.35 -8.67
C GLU A 45 -5.35 -1.36 -9.28
N ASN A 46 -5.43 -1.10 -10.59
CA ASN A 46 -4.57 -0.09 -11.22
C ASN A 46 -4.77 1.32 -10.65
N GLY A 47 -6.02 1.70 -10.32
CA GLY A 47 -6.30 3.00 -9.71
C GLY A 47 -5.69 3.12 -8.30
N CYS A 48 -5.73 2.03 -7.52
CA CYS A 48 -5.02 1.92 -6.26
C CYS A 48 -3.50 2.10 -6.46
N VAL A 49 -2.92 1.40 -7.44
CA VAL A 49 -1.48 1.47 -7.74
C VAL A 49 -1.07 2.89 -8.12
N ASP A 50 -1.81 3.55 -9.02
CA ASP A 50 -1.53 4.92 -9.43
C ASP A 50 -1.58 5.89 -8.24
N PHE A 51 -2.64 5.79 -7.42
CA PHE A 51 -2.83 6.64 -6.23
C PHE A 51 -1.72 6.47 -5.19
N LEU A 52 -1.41 5.22 -4.82
CA LEU A 52 -0.40 4.93 -3.81
C LEU A 52 1.03 5.19 -4.33
N THR A 53 1.28 5.02 -5.63
CA THR A 53 2.57 5.41 -6.24
C THR A 53 2.78 6.91 -6.12
N GLU A 54 1.78 7.73 -6.49
CA GLU A 54 1.86 9.19 -6.38
C GLU A 54 2.03 9.66 -4.93
N GLN A 55 1.34 9.01 -3.98
CA GLN A 55 1.48 9.27 -2.56
C GLN A 55 2.88 8.94 -2.04
N CYS A 56 3.37 7.74 -2.34
CA CYS A 56 4.71 7.30 -1.95
C CYS A 56 5.79 8.23 -2.53
N GLU A 57 5.70 8.58 -3.82
CA GLU A 57 6.65 9.49 -4.46
C GLU A 57 6.65 10.86 -3.79
N ARG A 58 5.46 11.40 -3.51
CA ARG A 58 5.31 12.70 -2.84
C ARG A 58 6.01 12.69 -1.49
N GLU A 59 5.78 11.66 -0.68
CA GLU A 59 6.33 11.56 0.68
C GLU A 59 7.84 11.27 0.66
N ALA A 60 8.30 10.33 -0.19
CA ALA A 60 9.70 10.00 -0.35
C ALA A 60 10.54 11.21 -0.80
N ARG A 61 10.02 12.04 -1.70
CA ARG A 61 10.71 13.26 -2.16
C ARG A 61 10.82 14.34 -1.08
N THR A 62 10.07 14.26 0.02
CA THR A 62 10.25 15.15 1.18
C THR A 62 11.41 14.75 2.09
N MET A 63 11.96 13.56 1.90
CA MET A 63 12.99 12.98 2.77
C MET A 63 14.39 13.24 2.24
N GLN A 64 15.36 13.34 3.16
CA GLN A 64 16.76 13.51 2.80
C GLN A 64 17.37 12.23 2.21
N ASP A 65 16.94 11.06 2.70
CA ASP A 65 17.39 9.75 2.27
C ASP A 65 16.22 8.74 2.35
N PRO A 66 15.35 8.68 1.33
CA PRO A 66 14.14 7.86 1.37
C PRO A 66 14.40 6.37 1.18
N PHE A 67 15.50 5.99 0.51
CA PHE A 67 15.69 4.62 0.03
C PHE A 67 15.77 3.60 1.18
N GLY A 68 16.43 3.95 2.29
CA GLY A 68 16.50 3.05 3.45
C GLY A 68 15.14 2.78 4.11
N ASP A 69 14.21 3.73 4.06
CA ASP A 69 12.86 3.57 4.60
C ASP A 69 11.93 2.89 3.59
N LEU A 70 12.09 3.16 2.29
CA LEU A 70 11.40 2.44 1.21
C LEU A 70 11.77 0.95 1.21
N ASP A 71 13.06 0.60 1.33
CA ASP A 71 13.51 -0.80 1.42
C ASP A 71 12.92 -1.52 2.65
N GLN A 72 12.82 -0.82 3.78
CA GLN A 72 12.19 -1.37 5.00
C GLN A 72 10.67 -1.52 4.85
N CYS A 73 10.03 -0.62 4.12
CA CYS A 73 8.60 -0.73 3.82
C CYS A 73 8.33 -1.92 2.89
N GLU A 74 9.07 -2.04 1.80
CA GLU A 74 8.95 -3.17 0.86
C GLU A 74 9.09 -4.51 1.60
N ALA A 75 10.14 -4.65 2.43
CA ALA A 75 10.34 -5.85 3.24
C ALA A 75 9.21 -6.11 4.24
N ALA A 76 8.58 -5.06 4.79
CA ALA A 76 7.44 -5.22 5.70
C ALA A 76 6.15 -5.65 4.98
N LEU A 77 5.97 -5.24 3.71
CA LEU A 77 4.84 -5.67 2.88
C LEU A 77 4.96 -7.12 2.44
N ASP A 78 6.17 -7.65 2.27
CA ASP A 78 6.38 -9.06 1.96
C ASP A 78 5.92 -10.00 3.08
N ASP A 79 5.92 -9.53 4.33
CA ASP A 79 5.40 -10.26 5.49
C ASP A 79 3.89 -10.05 5.71
N GLU A 80 3.26 -9.21 4.90
CA GLU A 80 1.85 -8.86 5.02
C GLU A 80 0.93 -10.01 4.63
N THR A 81 -0.16 -10.19 5.37
CA THR A 81 -1.13 -11.26 5.11
C THR A 81 -2.53 -10.70 4.99
N CYS A 82 -3.40 -11.41 4.27
CA CYS A 82 -4.81 -11.05 4.17
C CYS A 82 -5.49 -11.00 5.55
N ASP A 83 -5.17 -11.93 6.46
CA ASP A 83 -5.68 -11.90 7.83
C ASP A 83 -5.27 -10.60 8.56
N GLY A 84 -4.02 -10.15 8.37
CA GLY A 84 -3.51 -8.89 8.92
C GLY A 84 -4.24 -7.66 8.37
N LEU A 85 -4.48 -7.62 7.05
CA LEU A 85 -5.24 -6.54 6.38
C LEU A 85 -6.67 -6.46 6.91
N VAL A 86 -7.37 -7.60 6.97
CA VAL A 86 -8.75 -7.66 7.47
C VAL A 86 -8.82 -7.30 8.95
N GLU A 87 -7.87 -7.74 9.77
CA GLU A 87 -7.82 -7.37 11.18
C GLU A 87 -7.63 -5.85 11.35
N ARG A 88 -6.73 -5.24 10.59
CA ARG A 88 -6.51 -3.78 10.66
C ARG A 88 -7.74 -3.00 10.19
N GLU A 89 -8.35 -3.39 9.08
CA GLU A 89 -9.59 -2.79 8.61
C GLU A 89 -10.72 -2.91 9.65
N ALA A 90 -10.91 -4.08 10.23
CA ALA A 90 -11.93 -4.30 11.26
C ALA A 90 -11.68 -3.50 12.55
N LEU A 91 -10.45 -3.01 12.76
CA LEU A 91 -10.04 -2.19 13.90
C LEU A 91 -9.88 -0.70 13.55
N ASP A 92 -10.28 -0.27 12.34
CA ASP A 92 -10.07 1.08 11.82
C ASP A 92 -8.59 1.54 11.94
N ARG A 93 -7.65 0.64 11.62
CA ARG A 93 -6.21 0.91 11.62
C ARG A 93 -5.71 1.10 10.19
N PRO A 94 -4.58 1.81 10.00
CA PRO A 94 -3.94 1.92 8.69
C PRO A 94 -3.79 0.55 8.01
N SER A 95 -4.08 0.48 6.72
CA SER A 95 -3.99 -0.73 5.89
C SER A 95 -2.56 -1.27 5.84
N ALA A 96 -1.59 -0.37 5.78
CA ALA A 96 -0.17 -0.67 5.65
C ALA A 96 0.49 -1.02 6.99
N PRO A 97 1.59 -1.80 6.99
CA PRO A 97 2.46 -1.95 8.15
C PRO A 97 2.99 -0.59 8.65
N GLU A 98 3.34 -0.49 9.94
CA GLU A 98 3.90 0.74 10.56
C GLU A 98 5.10 1.33 9.78
N ARG A 99 5.90 0.47 9.15
CA ARG A 99 7.05 0.87 8.31
C ARG A 99 6.67 1.55 7.00
N CYS A 100 5.43 1.37 6.56
CA CYS A 100 4.88 1.84 5.30
C CYS A 100 3.84 2.95 5.45
N GLU A 101 3.25 3.16 6.64
CA GLU A 101 2.19 4.16 6.89
C GLU A 101 2.52 5.59 6.44
N ARG A 102 3.81 5.93 6.31
CA ARG A 102 4.21 7.23 5.78
C ARG A 102 4.06 7.32 4.26
N PHE A 103 4.24 6.22 3.55
CA PHE A 103 4.29 6.16 2.09
C PHE A 103 2.96 5.71 1.46
N LEU A 104 2.16 4.95 2.21
CA LEU A 104 0.87 4.37 1.83
C LEU A 104 -0.21 4.89 2.76
#